data_AF-A0A7C3LYY8-F1
#
_entry.id   AF-A0A7C3LYY8-F1
#
_cell.length_a   1.000
_cell.length_b   1.000
_cell.length_c   1.000
_cell.angle_alpha   90.00
_cell.angle_beta   90.00
_cell.angle_gamma   90.00
#
_symmetry.space_group_name_H-M   'P 1'
#
loop_
_entity.id
_entity.type
_entity.pdbx_description
1 polymer ?
#
loop_
_entity_poly.entity_id
_entity_poly.type
_entity_poly.pdbx_seq_one_letter_code
_entity_poly.pdbx_strand_id
1 'polypeptide(L)'
;MNPYKVLRGPEGFLPPAASLAGNILPEPGQGHIEGQLVNEDQAIEEAAKKFASAKVPTIFPGPLVLWGWNEKALRTAEAVERLSVAGGINIIPMPDYRPKYPKIDPEAEINPNHPNLTIWHNKIDVCMFIGVHCHYANLSLKIIRGGTSCFTMAFCAHAGHEDANLTVRDINPDKVDKVTAILKKMKTNSKGF
;
A
#
# COMPACT_ATOMS: atom_id res chain seq x y z
N MET A 1 -0.58 3.80 29.27
CA MET A 1 -0.08 2.87 28.23
C MET A 1 0.25 3.69 27.00
N ASN A 2 1.34 3.37 26.31
CA ASN A 2 1.62 4.01 25.02
C ASN A 2 0.62 3.47 23.98
N PRO A 3 0.09 4.32 23.08
CA PRO A 3 -0.80 3.87 22.03
C PRO A 3 -0.08 2.85 21.14
N TYR A 4 -0.80 1.81 20.71
CA TYR A 4 -0.25 0.78 19.83
C TYR A 4 0.17 1.40 18.50
N LYS A 5 1.34 0.98 18.00
CA LYS A 5 1.87 1.44 16.71
C LYS A 5 1.92 0.28 15.73
N VAL A 6 1.46 0.53 14.51
CA VAL A 6 1.55 -0.43 13.40
C VAL A 6 2.90 -0.25 12.72
N LEU A 7 3.92 -0.89 13.27
CA LEU A 7 5.29 -0.81 12.75
C LEU A 7 5.53 -1.88 11.68
N ARG A 8 6.68 -1.81 11.01
CA ARG A 8 7.11 -2.90 10.12
C ARG A 8 7.27 -4.17 10.96
N GLY A 9 6.78 -5.29 10.43
CA GLY A 9 6.93 -6.58 11.07
C GLY A 9 8.33 -7.20 10.93
N PRO A 10 8.47 -8.52 11.17
CA PRO A 10 7.39 -9.42 11.58
C PRO A 10 6.98 -9.17 13.03
N GLU A 11 5.67 -9.07 13.29
CA GLU A 11 5.12 -9.00 14.66
C GLU A 11 4.80 -10.39 15.25
N GLY A 12 4.89 -11.45 14.43
CA GLY A 12 4.61 -12.83 14.82
C GLY A 12 3.37 -13.41 14.13
N PHE A 13 3.06 -14.68 14.42
CA PHE A 13 2.05 -15.46 13.70
C PHE A 13 0.62 -14.86 13.75
N LEU A 14 0.28 -14.16 14.84
CA LEU A 14 -1.04 -13.56 15.05
C LEU A 14 -0.87 -12.13 15.61
N PRO A 15 -0.53 -11.14 14.78
CA PRO A 15 -0.46 -9.76 15.26
C PRO A 15 -1.85 -9.33 15.73
N PRO A 16 -1.94 -8.52 16.81
CA PRO A 16 -3.21 -7.99 17.27
C PRO A 16 -3.87 -7.21 16.13
N ALA A 17 -5.19 -7.29 16.03
CA ALA A 17 -5.92 -6.40 15.12
C ALA A 17 -5.69 -4.96 15.60
N ALA A 18 -5.21 -4.07 14.72
CA ALA A 18 -4.87 -2.71 15.12
C ALA A 18 -6.07 -1.97 15.72
N SER A 19 -7.28 -2.26 15.22
CA SER A 19 -8.55 -1.74 15.74
C SER A 19 -8.84 -2.17 17.19
N LEU A 20 -8.55 -3.42 17.55
CA LEU A 20 -8.68 -3.89 18.94
C LEU A 20 -7.59 -3.33 19.87
N ALA A 21 -6.49 -2.84 19.29
CA ALA A 21 -5.40 -2.20 20.01
C ALA A 21 -5.57 -0.66 20.13
N GLY A 22 -6.70 -0.12 19.68
CA GLY A 22 -7.08 1.29 19.82
C GLY A 22 -6.82 2.16 18.60
N ASN A 23 -6.34 1.60 17.49
CA ASN A 23 -6.19 2.37 16.26
C ASN A 23 -7.54 2.54 15.58
N ILE A 24 -7.80 3.74 15.09
CA ILE A 24 -9.05 4.08 14.41
C ILE A 24 -8.77 4.48 12.96
N LEU A 25 -9.78 4.32 12.11
CA LEU A 25 -9.72 4.73 10.72
C LEU A 25 -9.67 6.26 10.60
N PRO A 26 -9.02 6.80 9.56
CA PRO A 26 -8.99 8.24 9.32
C PRO A 26 -10.36 8.77 8.88
N GLU A 27 -10.69 9.99 9.30
CA GLU A 27 -11.83 10.77 8.78
C GLU A 27 -11.48 11.48 7.45
N PRO A 28 -12.46 11.98 6.68
CA PRO A 28 -12.16 12.73 5.45
C PRO A 28 -11.18 13.90 5.71
N GLY A 29 -10.15 14.01 4.86
CA GLY A 29 -9.06 14.98 5.03
C GLY A 29 -7.93 14.50 5.95
N GLN A 30 -8.06 13.31 6.54
CA GLN A 30 -7.01 12.66 7.31
C GLN A 30 -6.45 11.43 6.59
N GLY A 31 -5.23 11.09 6.97
CA GLY A 31 -4.64 9.78 6.76
C GLY A 31 -4.12 9.26 8.09
N HIS A 32 -3.35 8.18 8.03
CA HIS A 32 -2.71 7.67 9.23
C HIS A 32 -1.35 7.06 8.92
N ILE A 33 -0.41 7.24 9.85
CA ILE A 33 0.96 6.73 9.81
C ILE A 33 1.22 5.98 11.13
N GLU A 34 1.48 4.68 11.04
CA GLU A 34 1.97 3.82 12.13
C GLU A 34 1.17 3.84 13.45
N GLY A 35 -0.13 4.10 13.43
CA GLY A 35 -0.96 4.21 14.64
C GLY A 35 -1.54 5.62 14.83
N GLN A 36 -1.03 6.61 14.11
CA GLN A 36 -1.31 8.02 14.37
C GLN A 36 -2.07 8.68 13.23
N LEU A 37 -3.20 9.31 13.56
CA LEU A 37 -3.95 10.16 12.63
C LEU A 37 -3.10 11.39 12.28
N VAL A 38 -3.06 11.70 10.99
CA VAL A 38 -2.36 12.86 10.43
C VAL A 38 -3.22 13.51 9.35
N ASN A 39 -2.82 14.70 8.90
CA ASN A 39 -3.44 15.30 7.71
C ASN A 39 -3.19 14.42 6.47
N GLU A 40 -4.15 14.36 5.56
CA GLU A 40 -4.04 13.55 4.34
C GLU A 40 -2.78 13.90 3.52
N ASP A 41 -2.51 15.18 3.30
CA ASP A 41 -1.33 15.61 2.54
C ASP A 41 -0.02 15.17 3.21
N GLN A 42 0.02 15.08 4.55
CA GLN A 42 1.18 14.56 5.28
C GLN A 42 1.35 13.05 5.05
N ALA A 43 0.27 12.28 5.02
CA ALA A 43 0.32 10.86 4.67
C ALA A 43 0.74 10.64 3.21
N ILE A 44 0.29 11.49 2.28
CA ILE A 44 0.70 11.46 0.87
C ILE A 44 2.19 11.77 0.72
N GLU A 45 2.69 12.78 1.44
CA GLU A 45 4.12 13.12 1.44
C GLU A 45 4.97 11.98 2.01
N GLU A 46 4.56 11.37 3.13
CA GLU A 46 5.26 10.23 3.71
C GLU A 46 5.26 9.02 2.78
N ALA A 47 4.16 8.76 2.07
CA ALA A 47 4.12 7.69 1.07
C ALA A 47 5.16 7.90 -0.03
N ALA A 48 5.31 9.13 -0.54
CA ALA A 48 6.35 9.47 -1.51
C ALA A 48 7.76 9.28 -0.93
N LYS A 49 8.00 9.68 0.33
CA LYS A 49 9.29 9.46 1.02
C LYS A 49 9.62 7.98 1.16
N LYS A 50 8.65 7.15 1.56
CA LYS A 50 8.85 5.70 1.68
C LYS A 50 9.26 5.09 0.34
N PHE A 51 8.59 5.43 -0.76
CA PHE A 51 8.99 4.99 -2.08
C PHE A 51 10.37 5.51 -2.51
N ALA A 52 10.71 6.77 -2.22
CA ALA A 52 12.02 7.33 -2.55
C ALA A 52 13.17 6.60 -1.84
N SER A 53 12.93 6.12 -0.63
CA SER A 53 13.92 5.41 0.20
C SER A 53 13.95 3.88 0.01
N ALA A 54 12.99 3.33 -0.74
CA ALA A 54 12.82 1.90 -0.89
C ALA A 54 13.86 1.27 -1.83
N LYS A 55 14.26 0.03 -1.53
CA LYS A 55 15.16 -0.75 -2.39
C LYS A 55 14.39 -1.51 -3.46
N VAL A 56 13.25 -2.09 -3.10
CA VAL A 56 12.37 -2.84 -4.01
C VAL A 56 10.93 -2.35 -3.75
N PRO A 57 10.61 -1.11 -4.16
CA PRO A 57 9.24 -0.61 -4.05
C PRO A 57 8.33 -1.35 -5.03
N THR A 58 7.14 -1.73 -4.58
CA THR A 58 6.13 -2.42 -5.42
C THR A 58 4.72 -1.88 -5.20
N ILE A 59 3.94 -1.71 -6.26
CA ILE A 59 2.51 -1.40 -6.20
C ILE A 59 1.72 -2.66 -6.53
N PHE A 60 0.68 -2.92 -5.74
CA PHE A 60 -0.28 -3.99 -5.92
C PHE A 60 -1.64 -3.39 -6.33
N PRO A 61 -1.88 -3.16 -7.64
CA PRO A 61 -3.18 -2.73 -8.11
C PRO A 61 -4.17 -3.90 -8.04
N GLY A 62 -5.35 -3.65 -7.47
CA GLY A 62 -6.45 -4.62 -7.41
C GLY A 62 -7.53 -4.40 -8.48
N PRO A 63 -8.55 -5.28 -8.52
CA PRO A 63 -9.65 -5.29 -9.48
C PRO A 63 -10.31 -3.94 -9.72
N LEU A 64 -10.44 -3.10 -8.69
CA LEU A 64 -11.13 -1.82 -8.80
C LEU A 64 -10.38 -0.82 -9.69
N VAL A 65 -9.09 -1.05 -9.94
CA VAL A 65 -8.24 -0.27 -10.86
C VAL A 65 -7.95 -1.06 -12.12
N LEU A 66 -7.63 -2.36 -12.00
CA LEU A 66 -7.17 -3.19 -13.12
C LEU A 66 -8.21 -3.39 -14.23
N TRP A 67 -9.50 -3.52 -13.90
CA TRP A 67 -10.50 -3.95 -14.88
C TRP A 67 -11.16 -2.82 -15.68
N GLY A 68 -10.74 -1.56 -15.48
CA GLY A 68 -11.21 -0.44 -16.32
C GLY A 68 -12.73 -0.28 -16.40
N TRP A 69 -13.46 -0.73 -15.38
CA TRP A 69 -14.93 -0.84 -15.38
C TRP A 69 -15.66 0.52 -15.39
N ASN A 70 -14.93 1.62 -15.19
CA ASN A 70 -15.41 2.98 -15.36
C ASN A 70 -14.24 3.95 -15.64
N GLU A 71 -14.56 5.21 -15.98
CA GLU A 71 -13.57 6.25 -16.26
C GLU A 71 -12.62 6.51 -15.09
N LYS A 72 -13.13 6.51 -13.85
CA LYS A 72 -12.30 6.71 -12.66
C LYS A 72 -11.24 5.61 -12.52
N ALA A 73 -11.59 4.35 -12.79
CA ALA A 73 -10.69 3.21 -12.73
C ALA A 73 -9.59 3.34 -13.78
N LEU A 74 -9.94 3.69 -15.02
CA LEU A 74 -8.98 3.94 -16.10
C LEU A 74 -7.99 5.06 -15.73
N ARG A 75 -8.50 6.23 -15.30
CA ARG A 75 -7.65 7.35 -14.89
C ARG A 75 -6.77 7.01 -13.69
N THR A 76 -7.25 6.16 -12.78
CA THR A 76 -6.46 5.70 -11.63
C THR A 76 -5.36 4.74 -12.10
N ALA A 77 -5.64 3.84 -13.05
CA ALA A 77 -4.64 2.94 -13.62
C ALA A 77 -3.52 3.72 -14.32
N GLU A 78 -3.87 4.73 -15.13
CA GLU A 78 -2.89 5.62 -15.76
C GLU A 78 -2.06 6.38 -14.71
N ALA A 79 -2.67 6.84 -13.62
CA ALA A 79 -1.94 7.51 -12.54
C ALA A 79 -0.97 6.55 -11.82
N VAL A 80 -1.37 5.29 -11.61
CA VAL A 80 -0.50 4.24 -11.07
C VAL A 80 0.67 3.96 -12.01
N GLU A 81 0.44 3.88 -13.31
CA GLU A 81 1.49 3.72 -14.30
C GLU A 81 2.47 4.89 -14.28
N ARG A 82 1.97 6.14 -14.27
CA ARG A 82 2.81 7.34 -14.15
C ARG A 82 3.67 7.32 -12.88
N LEU A 83 3.09 6.91 -11.75
CA LEU A 83 3.80 6.75 -10.49
C LEU A 83 4.90 5.70 -10.60
N SER A 84 4.57 4.54 -11.18
CA SER A 84 5.51 3.44 -11.39
C SER A 84 6.71 3.87 -12.22
N VAL A 85 6.47 4.48 -13.39
CA VAL A 85 7.52 4.97 -14.29
C VAL A 85 8.39 6.04 -13.64
N ALA A 86 7.78 7.02 -12.97
CA ALA A 86 8.53 8.08 -12.29
C ALA A 86 9.36 7.55 -11.11
N GLY A 87 8.80 6.57 -10.40
CA GLY A 87 9.39 5.98 -9.22
C GLY A 87 10.40 4.86 -9.51
N GLY A 88 10.39 4.26 -10.70
CA GLY A 88 11.04 2.97 -10.90
C GLY A 88 10.44 1.90 -9.97
N ILE A 89 9.13 1.95 -9.75
CA ILE A 89 8.40 1.11 -8.80
C ILE A 89 7.79 -0.07 -9.55
N ASN A 90 8.01 -1.29 -9.04
CA ASN A 90 7.47 -2.50 -9.67
C ASN A 90 5.94 -2.51 -9.58
N ILE A 91 5.29 -3.17 -10.53
CA ILE A 91 3.86 -3.46 -10.46
C ILE A 91 3.70 -4.97 -10.45
N ILE A 92 3.05 -5.49 -9.42
CA ILE A 92 2.60 -6.89 -9.38
C ILE A 92 1.08 -6.86 -9.18
N PRO A 93 0.28 -7.25 -10.19
CA PRO A 93 -1.17 -7.13 -10.08
C PRO A 93 -1.75 -8.09 -9.04
N MET A 94 -2.89 -7.70 -8.48
CA MET A 94 -3.75 -8.56 -7.68
C MET A 94 -5.07 -8.79 -8.44
N PRO A 95 -5.08 -9.46 -9.61
CA PRO A 95 -6.22 -9.43 -10.54
C PRO A 95 -7.46 -10.15 -10.01
N ASP A 96 -7.25 -11.15 -9.16
CA ASP A 96 -8.27 -12.05 -8.66
C ASP A 96 -7.90 -12.47 -7.24
N TYR A 97 -8.91 -12.72 -6.41
CA TYR A 97 -8.75 -13.04 -5.00
C TYR A 97 -9.00 -14.51 -4.66
N ARG A 98 -9.42 -15.32 -5.64
CA ARG A 98 -9.62 -16.75 -5.43
C ARG A 98 -8.33 -17.38 -4.88
N PRO A 99 -8.43 -18.29 -3.88
CA PRO A 99 -7.27 -19.06 -3.44
C PRO A 99 -6.71 -19.88 -4.61
N LYS A 100 -5.40 -19.73 -4.90
CA LYS A 100 -4.74 -20.40 -6.04
C LYS A 100 -3.82 -21.55 -5.62
N TYR A 101 -3.99 -22.11 -4.43
CA TYR A 101 -3.08 -23.15 -3.93
C TYR A 101 -3.17 -24.45 -4.76
N PRO A 102 -2.03 -25.13 -5.07
CA PRO A 102 -0.63 -24.79 -4.78
C PRO A 102 0.07 -23.92 -5.87
N LYS A 103 -0.68 -23.38 -6.82
CA LYS A 103 -0.21 -22.80 -8.09
C LYS A 103 0.00 -21.27 -8.06
N ILE A 104 0.40 -20.71 -6.92
CA ILE A 104 0.69 -19.27 -6.87
C ILE A 104 2.02 -19.01 -7.60
N ASP A 105 2.03 -18.04 -8.51
CA ASP A 105 3.23 -17.51 -9.14
C ASP A 105 3.61 -16.19 -8.45
N PRO A 106 4.61 -16.18 -7.55
CA PRO A 106 4.98 -14.99 -6.78
C PRO A 106 5.62 -13.88 -7.62
N GLU A 107 6.05 -14.15 -8.86
CA GLU A 107 6.63 -13.12 -9.75
C GLU A 107 5.53 -12.37 -10.51
N ALA A 108 4.47 -13.08 -10.90
CA ALA A 108 3.40 -12.54 -11.73
C ALA A 108 2.22 -11.94 -10.92
N GLU A 109 1.98 -12.42 -9.69
CA GLU A 109 0.81 -12.00 -8.92
C GLU A 109 0.99 -12.06 -7.41
N ILE A 110 0.12 -11.32 -6.70
CA ILE A 110 -0.02 -11.42 -5.25
C ILE A 110 -1.37 -12.02 -4.89
N ASN A 111 -1.37 -13.12 -4.13
CA ASN A 111 -2.59 -13.73 -3.60
C ASN A 111 -2.86 -13.20 -2.18
N PRO A 112 -4.06 -12.70 -1.87
CA PRO A 112 -4.35 -12.13 -0.55
C PRO A 112 -4.29 -13.14 0.60
N ASN A 113 -4.38 -14.45 0.32
CA ASN A 113 -4.28 -15.50 1.35
C ASN A 113 -2.83 -15.88 1.68
N HIS A 114 -1.88 -15.59 0.78
CA HIS A 114 -0.45 -15.85 0.97
C HIS A 114 0.42 -14.71 0.41
N PRO A 115 0.15 -13.44 0.76
CA PRO A 115 0.85 -12.30 0.19
C PRO A 115 2.33 -12.28 0.61
N ASN A 116 2.64 -12.87 1.76
CA ASN A 116 3.99 -13.03 2.29
C ASN A 116 4.91 -13.78 1.31
N LEU A 117 4.40 -14.74 0.53
CA LEU A 117 5.21 -15.47 -0.45
C LEU A 117 5.73 -14.53 -1.54
N THR A 118 4.86 -13.68 -2.10
CA THR A 118 5.22 -12.64 -3.07
C THR A 118 6.21 -11.63 -2.47
N ILE A 119 5.98 -11.19 -1.23
CA ILE A 119 6.89 -10.26 -0.53
C ILE A 119 8.29 -10.89 -0.33
N TRP A 120 8.37 -12.13 0.16
CA TRP A 120 9.63 -12.80 0.42
C TRP A 120 10.40 -13.12 -0.86
N HIS A 121 9.72 -13.65 -1.88
CA HIS A 121 10.33 -14.00 -3.17
C HIS A 121 11.01 -12.79 -3.82
N ASN A 122 10.26 -11.68 -3.91
CA ASN A 122 10.72 -10.46 -4.56
C ASN A 122 11.53 -9.54 -3.63
N LYS A 123 11.67 -9.88 -2.33
CA LYS A 123 12.35 -9.06 -1.30
C LYS A 123 11.81 -7.63 -1.22
N ILE A 124 10.49 -7.50 -1.31
CA ILE A 124 9.79 -6.20 -1.31
C ILE A 124 9.90 -5.58 0.09
N ASP A 125 10.42 -4.34 0.15
CA ASP A 125 10.62 -3.62 1.41
C ASP A 125 9.60 -2.51 1.66
N VAL A 126 8.98 -1.99 0.59
CA VAL A 126 7.86 -1.05 0.65
C VAL A 126 6.83 -1.44 -0.40
N CYS A 127 5.57 -1.53 -0.01
CA CYS A 127 4.49 -1.80 -0.95
C CYS A 127 3.28 -0.88 -0.80
N MET A 128 2.52 -0.71 -1.88
CA MET A 128 1.27 0.03 -1.89
C MET A 128 0.14 -0.81 -2.46
N PHE A 129 -0.92 -1.03 -1.68
CA PHE A 129 -2.18 -1.58 -2.15
C PHE A 129 -3.05 -0.44 -2.67
N ILE A 130 -3.54 -0.55 -3.91
CA ILE A 130 -4.44 0.44 -4.51
C ILE A 130 -5.53 -0.26 -5.32
N GLY A 131 -6.79 0.12 -5.13
CA GLY A 131 -7.91 -0.53 -5.82
C GLY A 131 -8.18 -1.97 -5.39
N VAL A 132 -7.78 -2.33 -4.17
CA VAL A 132 -8.05 -3.64 -3.56
C VAL A 132 -9.28 -3.54 -2.67
N HIS A 133 -10.16 -4.54 -2.72
CA HIS A 133 -11.35 -4.59 -1.86
C HIS A 133 -10.95 -4.71 -0.40
N CYS A 134 -11.66 -3.99 0.49
CA CYS A 134 -11.16 -3.76 1.83
C CYS A 134 -10.90 -5.02 2.65
N HIS A 135 -11.75 -6.04 2.52
CA HIS A 135 -11.60 -7.31 3.24
C HIS A 135 -10.34 -8.08 2.80
N TYR A 136 -9.99 -8.05 1.51
CA TYR A 136 -8.76 -8.69 1.01
C TYR A 136 -7.51 -7.88 1.35
N ALA A 137 -7.60 -6.55 1.35
CA ALA A 137 -6.53 -5.69 1.82
C ALA A 137 -6.24 -5.97 3.31
N ASN A 138 -7.25 -5.97 4.19
CA ASN A 138 -7.08 -6.27 5.61
C ASN A 138 -6.45 -7.64 5.87
N LEU A 139 -6.93 -8.69 5.18
CA LEU A 139 -6.33 -10.01 5.27
C LEU A 139 -4.85 -9.98 4.87
N SER A 140 -4.56 -9.33 3.74
CA SER A 140 -3.20 -9.26 3.20
C SER A 140 -2.25 -8.53 4.14
N LEU A 141 -2.66 -7.34 4.61
CA LEU A 141 -1.91 -6.49 5.53
C LEU A 141 -1.57 -7.23 6.82
N LYS A 142 -2.53 -7.97 7.38
CA LYS A 142 -2.32 -8.75 8.60
C LYS A 142 -1.28 -9.86 8.42
N ILE A 143 -1.34 -10.59 7.31
CA ILE A 143 -0.36 -11.65 7.00
C ILE A 143 1.03 -11.06 6.73
N ILE A 144 1.10 -9.95 5.98
CA ILE A 144 2.37 -9.26 5.70
C ILE A 144 3.01 -8.75 6.99
N ARG A 145 2.24 -8.11 7.87
CA ARG A 145 2.75 -7.62 9.17
C ARG A 145 3.16 -8.75 10.10
N GLY A 146 2.46 -9.87 10.08
CA GLY A 146 2.83 -11.03 10.89
C GLY A 146 4.13 -11.70 10.44
N GLY A 147 4.33 -11.83 9.12
CA GLY A 147 5.40 -12.65 8.54
C GLY A 147 6.56 -11.92 7.88
N THR A 148 6.48 -10.60 7.66
CA THR A 148 7.47 -9.87 6.85
C THR A 148 7.81 -8.51 7.47
N SER A 149 8.92 -7.92 7.01
CA SER A 149 9.33 -6.55 7.36
C SER A 149 8.96 -5.50 6.31
N CYS A 150 8.06 -5.83 5.37
CA CYS A 150 7.62 -4.91 4.33
C CYS A 150 6.79 -3.77 4.94
N PHE A 151 7.10 -2.53 4.58
CA PHE A 151 6.24 -1.38 4.92
C PHE A 151 5.04 -1.36 4.00
N THR A 152 3.85 -1.47 4.56
CA THR A 152 2.60 -1.51 3.81
C THR A 152 1.91 -0.15 3.78
N MET A 153 1.56 0.29 2.58
CA MET A 153 0.75 1.47 2.35
C MET A 153 -0.59 1.04 1.74
N ALA A 154 -1.70 1.58 2.21
CA ALA A 154 -3.02 1.28 1.69
C ALA A 154 -3.70 2.56 1.19
N PHE A 155 -3.89 2.63 -0.12
CA PHE A 155 -4.59 3.72 -0.81
C PHE A 155 -6.00 3.21 -1.14
N CYS A 156 -6.88 3.36 -0.14
CA CYS A 156 -8.22 2.78 -0.13
C CYS A 156 -9.23 3.68 -0.87
N ALA A 157 -10.19 3.06 -1.57
CA ALA A 157 -11.30 3.78 -2.19
C ALA A 157 -12.38 4.25 -1.20
N HIS A 158 -12.36 3.75 0.03
CA HIS A 158 -13.38 4.01 1.04
C HIS A 158 -12.72 4.56 2.31
N ALA A 159 -12.71 3.82 3.42
CA ALA A 159 -12.40 4.34 4.75
C ALA A 159 -10.92 4.28 5.17
N GLY A 160 -10.06 3.60 4.40
CA GLY A 160 -8.67 3.32 4.81
C GLY A 160 -8.52 1.96 5.50
N HIS A 161 -7.32 1.70 6.01
CA HIS A 161 -6.92 0.44 6.64
C HIS A 161 -6.07 0.67 7.88
N GLU A 162 -6.57 0.27 9.04
CA GLU A 162 -5.87 0.43 10.32
C GLU A 162 -4.67 -0.51 10.47
N ASP A 163 -4.67 -1.65 9.76
CA ASP A 163 -3.58 -2.64 9.80
C ASP A 163 -2.43 -2.29 8.84
N ALA A 164 -2.55 -1.22 8.05
CA ALA A 164 -1.47 -0.72 7.21
C ALA A 164 -0.51 0.18 8.01
N ASN A 165 0.78 0.16 7.65
CA ASN A 165 1.73 1.11 8.23
C ASN A 165 1.41 2.55 7.83
N LEU A 166 0.80 2.75 6.66
CA LEU A 166 0.30 4.04 6.21
C LEU A 166 -1.00 3.84 5.45
N THR A 167 -2.01 4.67 5.71
CA THR A 167 -3.27 4.62 4.97
C THR A 167 -3.72 6.00 4.50
N VAL A 168 -4.24 6.04 3.29
CA VAL A 168 -4.97 7.17 2.70
C VAL A 168 -6.33 6.66 2.23
N ARG A 169 -7.38 7.42 2.52
CA ARG A 169 -8.77 7.08 2.21
C ARG A 169 -9.26 7.79 0.95
N ASP A 170 -10.46 7.42 0.49
CA ASP A 170 -11.15 8.05 -0.65
C ASP A 170 -10.24 8.28 -1.88
N ILE A 171 -9.56 7.23 -2.34
CA ILE A 171 -8.57 7.37 -3.41
C ILE A 171 -9.21 7.87 -4.71
N ASN A 172 -8.46 8.74 -5.39
CA ASN A 172 -8.73 9.24 -6.72
C ASN A 172 -7.41 9.42 -7.49
N PRO A 173 -7.45 9.60 -8.82
CA PRO A 173 -6.25 9.79 -9.63
C PRO A 173 -5.37 10.94 -9.14
N ASP A 174 -5.97 12.06 -8.75
CA ASP A 174 -5.25 13.27 -8.34
C ASP A 174 -4.35 13.03 -7.11
N LYS A 175 -4.81 12.22 -6.14
CA LYS A 175 -4.00 11.83 -4.98
C LYS A 175 -2.80 10.97 -5.38
N VAL A 176 -2.93 10.09 -6.37
CA VAL A 176 -1.80 9.29 -6.90
C VAL A 176 -0.83 10.18 -7.67
N ASP A 177 -1.35 11.13 -8.45
CA ASP A 177 -0.53 12.12 -9.16
C ASP A 177 0.20 13.06 -8.18
N LYS A 178 -0.40 13.41 -7.04
CA LYS A 178 0.29 14.13 -5.95
C LYS A 178 1.50 13.35 -5.41
N VAL A 179 1.34 12.04 -5.13
CA VAL A 179 2.49 11.18 -4.72
C VAL A 179 3.58 11.23 -5.79
N THR A 180 3.20 11.09 -7.06
CA THR A 180 4.12 11.14 -8.21
C THR A 180 4.88 12.47 -8.27
N ALA A 181 4.18 13.60 -8.11
CA ALA A 181 4.78 14.93 -8.15
C ALA A 181 5.80 15.13 -7.02
N ILE A 182 5.47 14.71 -5.80
CA ILE A 182 6.36 14.80 -4.64
C ILE A 182 7.59 13.90 -4.84
N LEU A 183 7.38 12.66 -5.29
CA LEU A 183 8.45 11.71 -5.55
C LEU A 183 9.45 12.23 -6.60
N LYS A 184 8.95 12.84 -7.70
CA LYS A 184 9.80 13.48 -8.71
C LYS A 184 10.64 14.61 -8.13
N LYS A 185 10.03 15.50 -7.32
CA LYS A 185 10.75 16.60 -6.65
C LYS A 185 11.88 16.08 -5.77
N MET A 186 11.61 15.02 -4.98
CA MET A 186 12.62 14.41 -4.10
C MET A 186 13.80 13.86 -4.90
N LYS A 187 13.54 13.11 -5.98
CA LYS A 187 14.59 12.56 -6.84
C LYS A 187 15.43 13.62 -7.55
N THR A 188 14.83 14.72 -7.99
CA THR A 188 15.58 15.83 -8.59
C THR A 188 16.50 16.50 -7.57
N ASN A 189 16.03 16.71 -6.34
CA ASN A 189 16.84 17.29 -5.27
C ASN A 189 17.99 16.36 -4.82
N SER A 190 17.81 15.04 -4.88
CA SER A 190 18.86 14.07 -4.57
C SER A 190 20.02 14.03 -5.59
N LYS A 191 19.80 14.47 -6.83
CA LYS A 191 20.82 14.47 -7.89
C LYS A 191 21.67 15.76 -7.94
N GLY A 192 21.47 16.67 -6.98
CA GLY A 192 22.15 17.98 -6.92
C GLY A 192 23.32 18.07 -5.93
N PHE A 193 23.86 16.94 -5.45
CA PHE A 193 25.03 16.88 -4.56
C PHE A 193 26.09 15.95 -5.14
#